data_AF-A0A6J5X311-F1
#
_entry.id   AF-A0A6J5X311-F1
#
_cell.length_a   1.000
_cell.length_b   1.000
_cell.length_c   1.000
_cell.angle_alpha   90.00
_cell.angle_beta   90.00
_cell.angle_gamma   90.00
#
_symmetry.space_group_name_H-M   'P 1'
#
loop_
_entity.id
_entity.type
_entity.pdbx_description
1 polymer ?
#
loop_
_entity_poly.entity_id
_entity_poly.type
_entity_poly.pdbx_seq_one_letter_code
_entity_poly.pdbx_strand_id
1 'polypeptide(L)'
;MASTTKECSLPTFPTIHQCPSIGREKHTVVADMDGTLLRGRSSFPYFALVAFEVGGILRLLFLLLASPLAGLLYYCVSESAGIRVLVFATFAGMRVSDIESVARAVLPKFYSTDLHSETWRVFSSCGKRCVLTANPRIMVEAFLKEFLGADMVLGTEISTYRGRATGWVLSPGITVGKNKADALNKAFGTDPSSAPDIGLGDRKTDFPFMKLCKESYVVPAKPEVEPVSHDKLPKPIVFHDGRLVQKPTPLMALLTILWIPVGFMLACLRIAAGALLPMPVVYYAFWALGVRVYIKGTPPPPAKKSIGQTGVLFICSHRTLLDPIFLSTALGRPIPAVTSYLNKET
;
A
#
# COMPACT_ATOMS: atom_id res chain seq x y z
N MET A 1 21.79 -39.22 39.18
CA MET A 1 20.49 -38.92 38.53
C MET A 1 20.49 -37.45 38.14
N ALA A 2 20.94 -37.13 36.92
CA ALA A 2 20.86 -35.78 36.38
C ALA A 2 19.72 -35.78 35.36
N SER A 3 18.71 -34.95 35.59
CA SER A 3 17.55 -34.81 34.73
C SER A 3 17.96 -34.17 33.41
N THR A 4 17.81 -34.92 32.32
CA THR A 4 17.92 -34.41 30.95
C THR A 4 16.79 -33.42 30.69
N THR A 5 17.13 -32.14 30.59
CA THR A 5 16.27 -31.09 30.05
C THR A 5 15.89 -31.46 28.63
N LYS A 6 14.61 -31.80 28.41
CA LYS A 6 14.02 -31.93 27.07
C LYS A 6 14.12 -30.58 26.37
N GLU A 7 15.02 -30.46 25.40
CA GLU A 7 14.91 -29.44 24.35
C GLU A 7 13.55 -29.63 23.66
N CYS A 8 12.65 -28.67 23.85
CA CYS A 8 11.37 -28.65 23.19
C CYS A 8 11.62 -28.30 21.72
N SER A 9 11.66 -29.30 20.85
CA SER A 9 11.77 -29.12 19.41
C SER A 9 10.64 -28.20 18.95
N LEU A 10 11.00 -27.06 18.35
CA LEU A 10 10.03 -26.15 17.74
C LEU A 10 9.25 -26.93 16.67
N PRO A 11 7.91 -26.76 16.57
CA PRO A 11 7.16 -27.40 15.50
C PRO A 11 7.68 -26.89 14.15
N THR A 12 8.23 -27.81 13.36
CA THR A 12 8.69 -27.53 12.00
C THR A 12 7.47 -27.50 11.10
N PHE A 13 6.91 -26.31 10.90
CA PHE A 13 5.86 -26.13 9.90
C PHE A 13 6.43 -26.33 8.49
N PRO A 14 5.73 -27.05 7.59
CA PRO A 14 6.10 -27.16 6.19
C PRO A 14 6.05 -25.79 5.49
N THR A 15 6.70 -25.67 4.34
CA THR A 15 6.66 -24.41 3.56
C THR A 15 5.41 -24.31 2.70
N ILE A 16 4.99 -23.09 2.35
CA ILE A 16 3.80 -22.83 1.52
C ILE A 16 3.79 -23.58 0.17
N HIS A 17 4.96 -23.90 -0.38
CA HIS A 17 5.09 -24.69 -1.61
C HIS A 17 4.51 -26.10 -1.50
N GLN A 18 4.47 -26.65 -0.28
CA GLN A 18 3.91 -27.97 0.00
C GLN A 18 2.39 -27.92 0.22
N CYS A 19 1.78 -26.73 0.23
CA CYS A 19 0.35 -26.59 0.43
C CYS A 19 -0.41 -26.80 -0.89
N PRO A 20 -1.27 -27.83 -0.99
CA PRO A 20 -2.08 -28.05 -2.18
C PRO A 20 -3.21 -27.01 -2.23
N SER A 21 -3.40 -26.41 -3.41
CA SER A 21 -4.45 -25.41 -3.66
C SER A 21 -5.73 -25.99 -4.27
N ILE A 22 -5.72 -27.23 -4.75
CA ILE A 22 -6.88 -27.89 -5.39
C ILE A 22 -7.83 -28.43 -4.32
N GLY A 23 -9.15 -28.28 -4.54
CA GLY A 23 -10.18 -28.85 -3.64
C GLY A 23 -10.35 -28.11 -2.31
N ARG A 24 -9.89 -26.86 -2.21
CA ARG A 24 -9.93 -26.06 -0.99
C ARG A 24 -11.19 -25.17 -0.86
N GLU A 25 -12.15 -25.30 -1.76
CA GLU A 25 -13.36 -24.46 -1.85
C GLU A 25 -14.23 -24.47 -0.59
N LYS A 26 -14.19 -25.53 0.22
CA LYS A 26 -14.93 -25.63 1.50
C LYS A 26 -14.09 -25.27 2.72
N HIS A 27 -12.80 -25.02 2.53
CA HIS A 27 -11.87 -24.77 3.61
C HIS A 27 -11.80 -23.29 3.98
N THR A 28 -11.50 -23.08 5.27
CA THR A 28 -11.20 -21.78 5.84
C THR A 28 -9.69 -21.58 5.92
N VAL A 29 -9.19 -20.52 5.29
CA VAL A 29 -7.79 -20.09 5.42
C VAL A 29 -7.67 -18.87 6.30
N VAL A 30 -6.61 -18.88 7.11
CA VAL A 30 -6.17 -17.75 7.92
C VAL A 30 -4.76 -17.40 7.52
N ALA A 31 -4.51 -16.15 7.15
CA ALA A 31 -3.19 -15.70 6.75
C ALA A 31 -2.77 -14.44 7.51
N ASP A 32 -1.47 -14.35 7.85
CA ASP A 32 -0.86 -13.06 8.16
C ASP A 32 -0.77 -12.17 6.91
N MET A 33 -0.64 -10.86 7.10
CA MET A 33 -0.53 -9.91 6.00
C MET A 33 0.92 -9.65 5.60
N ASP A 34 1.73 -9.03 6.46
CA ASP A 34 3.10 -8.62 6.13
C ASP A 34 4.02 -9.85 6.06
N GLY A 35 4.81 -9.98 5.00
CA GLY A 35 5.68 -11.16 4.80
C GLY A 35 4.97 -12.47 4.44
N THR A 36 3.63 -12.50 4.50
CA THR A 36 2.80 -13.67 4.19
C THR A 36 1.95 -13.40 2.95
N LEU A 37 0.88 -12.62 3.05
CA LEU A 37 0.12 -12.18 1.85
C LEU A 37 0.91 -11.18 1.02
N LEU A 38 1.65 -10.29 1.67
CA LEU A 38 2.57 -9.36 1.03
C LEU A 38 4.00 -9.90 1.08
N ARG A 39 4.81 -9.60 0.06
CA ARG A 39 6.24 -9.96 0.04
C ARG A 39 7.02 -9.13 1.05
N GLY A 40 6.67 -7.85 1.20
CA GLY A 40 7.28 -6.96 2.16
C GLY A 40 6.99 -7.36 3.61
N ARG A 41 8.05 -7.56 4.40
CA ARG A 41 7.99 -7.86 5.84
C ARG A 41 7.92 -6.64 6.75
N SER A 42 8.01 -5.44 6.17
CA SER A 42 7.99 -4.18 6.88
C SER A 42 6.73 -3.42 6.51
N SER A 43 5.95 -3.07 7.52
CA SER A 43 4.74 -2.27 7.35
C SER A 43 5.05 -0.78 7.16
N PHE A 44 6.26 -0.32 7.49
CA PHE A 44 6.67 1.10 7.44
C PHE A 44 6.25 1.83 6.16
N PRO A 45 6.45 1.27 4.94
CA PRO A 45 6.10 1.99 3.72
C PRO A 45 4.61 2.32 3.61
N TYR A 46 3.74 1.49 4.19
CA TYR A 46 2.29 1.72 4.18
C TYR A 46 1.88 2.77 5.21
N PHE A 47 2.50 2.77 6.40
CA PHE A 47 2.36 3.86 7.36
C PHE A 47 2.87 5.19 6.79
N ALA A 48 3.99 5.16 6.05
CA ALA A 48 4.55 6.33 5.37
C ALA A 48 3.63 6.88 4.28
N LEU A 49 2.96 6.01 3.52
CA LEU A 49 1.94 6.43 2.56
C LEU A 49 0.78 7.16 3.23
N VAL A 50 0.23 6.61 4.32
CA VAL A 50 -0.84 7.28 5.08
C VAL A 50 -0.37 8.59 5.69
N ALA A 51 0.83 8.59 6.28
CA ALA A 51 1.45 9.78 6.87
C ALA A 51 1.58 10.90 5.84
N PHE A 52 2.04 10.59 4.63
CA PHE A 52 2.22 11.55 3.56
C PHE A 52 0.92 12.03 2.93
N GLU A 53 -0.01 11.13 2.62
CA GLU A 53 -1.24 11.50 1.91
C GLU A 53 -2.21 12.29 2.80
N VAL A 54 -2.35 11.91 4.08
CA VAL A 54 -3.23 12.60 5.04
C VAL A 54 -2.51 13.75 5.75
N GLY A 55 -1.29 13.49 6.25
CA GLY A 55 -0.57 14.42 7.12
C GLY A 55 0.48 15.28 6.41
N GLY A 56 0.71 15.04 5.12
CA GLY A 56 1.71 15.76 4.34
C GLY A 56 3.15 15.41 4.70
N ILE A 57 4.07 16.23 4.19
CA ILE A 57 5.51 15.97 4.32
C ILE A 57 6.03 16.05 5.75
N LEU A 58 5.46 16.93 6.58
CA LEU A 58 5.89 17.10 7.98
C LEU A 58 5.56 15.85 8.80
N ARG A 59 4.40 15.23 8.56
CA ARG A 59 4.03 13.97 9.21
C ARG A 59 4.92 12.82 8.74
N LEU A 60 5.20 12.76 7.44
CA LEU A 60 6.14 11.77 6.90
C LEU A 60 7.54 11.92 7.53
N LEU A 61 8.03 13.15 7.68
CA LEU A 61 9.29 13.44 8.36
C LEU A 61 9.24 13.00 9.83
N PHE A 62 8.16 13.31 10.56
CA PHE A 62 8.00 12.87 11.94
C PHE A 62 8.03 11.34 12.07
N LEU A 63 7.31 10.62 11.20
CA LEU A 63 7.34 9.16 11.16
C LEU A 63 8.74 8.62 10.85
N LEU A 64 9.46 9.23 9.91
CA LEU A 64 10.82 8.83 9.56
C LEU A 64 11.79 9.05 10.73
N LEU A 65 11.70 10.18 11.43
CA LEU A 65 12.52 10.44 12.62
C LEU A 65 12.17 9.51 13.79
N ALA A 66 10.91 9.07 13.88
CA ALA A 66 10.47 8.08 14.87
C ALA A 66 10.86 6.63 14.49
N SER A 67 11.23 6.36 13.23
CA SER A 67 11.48 4.98 12.76
C SER A 67 12.68 4.29 13.43
N PRO A 68 13.82 4.96 13.74
CA PRO A 68 14.91 4.34 14.48
C PRO A 68 14.49 3.94 15.90
N LEU A 69 13.70 4.79 16.57
CA LEU A 69 13.13 4.49 17.88
C LEU A 69 12.15 3.32 17.81
N ALA A 70 11.28 3.30 16.78
CA ALA A 70 10.36 2.20 16.55
C ALA A 70 11.11 0.88 16.31
N GLY A 71 12.20 0.91 15.52
CA GLY A 71 13.06 -0.25 15.28
C GLY A 71 13.76 -0.73 16.57
N LEU A 72 14.31 0.20 17.35
CA LEU A 72 14.94 -0.12 18.64
C LEU A 72 13.94 -0.80 19.59
N LEU A 73 12.73 -0.24 19.74
CA LEU A 73 11.69 -0.85 20.58
C LEU A 73 11.21 -2.19 20.02
N TYR A 74 11.09 -2.32 18.69
CA TYR A 74 10.69 -3.55 18.03
C TYR A 74 11.63 -4.71 18.36
N TYR A 75 12.95 -4.48 18.25
CA TYR A 75 13.95 -5.54 18.43
C TYR A 75 14.42 -5.71 19.89
N CYS A 76 14.53 -4.63 20.67
CA CYS A 76 15.06 -4.69 22.03
C CYS A 76 14.00 -4.88 23.11
N VAL A 77 12.73 -4.52 22.84
CA VAL A 77 11.65 -4.58 23.84
C VAL A 77 10.54 -5.53 23.41
N SER A 78 9.79 -5.17 22.37
CA SER A 78 8.75 -6.02 21.77
C SER A 78 8.29 -5.47 20.43
N GLU A 79 7.91 -6.36 19.52
CA GLU A 79 7.28 -6.01 18.23
C GLU A 79 6.07 -5.07 18.43
N SER A 80 5.25 -5.33 19.44
CA SER A 80 4.11 -4.48 19.82
C SER A 80 4.51 -3.04 20.15
N ALA A 81 5.62 -2.83 20.89
CA ALA A 81 6.07 -1.50 21.25
C ALA A 81 6.53 -0.69 20.02
N GLY A 82 7.27 -1.31 19.09
CA GLY A 82 7.68 -0.66 17.85
C GLY A 82 6.49 -0.26 16.98
N ILE A 83 5.50 -1.14 16.83
CA ILE A 83 4.29 -0.86 16.05
C ILE A 83 3.46 0.26 16.70
N ARG A 84 3.38 0.33 18.04
CA ARG A 84 2.71 1.45 18.73
C ARG A 84 3.32 2.80 18.38
N VAL A 85 4.65 2.89 18.25
CA VAL A 85 5.31 4.13 17.81
C VAL A 85 4.93 4.48 16.38
N LEU A 86 4.90 3.52 15.46
CA LEU A 86 4.47 3.76 14.08
C LEU A 86 3.00 4.22 14.00
N VAL A 87 2.12 3.59 14.78
CA VAL A 87 0.71 3.95 14.89
C VAL A 87 0.56 5.38 15.41
N PHE A 88 1.22 5.71 16.51
CA PHE A 88 1.16 7.05 17.07
C PHE A 88 1.71 8.09 16.09
N ALA A 89 2.89 7.86 15.54
CA ALA A 89 3.56 8.79 14.64
C ALA A 89 2.75 9.05 13.37
N THR A 90 2.02 8.05 12.89
CA THR A 90 1.18 8.16 11.69
C THR A 90 -0.16 8.78 12.01
N PHE A 91 -0.94 8.21 12.94
CA PHE A 91 -2.38 8.48 13.04
C PHE A 91 -2.76 9.59 14.02
N ALA A 92 -1.88 9.98 14.96
CA ALA A 92 -2.25 10.91 16.02
C ALA A 92 -2.81 12.24 15.48
N GLY A 93 -4.09 12.52 15.76
CA GLY A 93 -4.79 13.73 15.37
C GLY A 93 -5.39 13.73 13.96
N MET A 94 -5.21 12.68 13.15
CA MET A 94 -5.84 12.57 11.82
C MET A 94 -7.35 12.37 11.92
N ARG A 95 -8.10 12.86 10.92
CA ARG A 95 -9.53 12.53 10.81
C ARG A 95 -9.67 11.08 10.32
N VAL A 96 -10.61 10.36 10.91
CA VAL A 96 -10.91 8.96 10.56
C VAL A 96 -11.34 8.85 9.09
N SER A 97 -12.17 9.79 8.62
CA SER A 97 -12.60 9.87 7.21
C SER A 97 -11.45 9.96 6.22
N ASP A 98 -10.41 10.74 6.56
CA ASP A 98 -9.27 10.96 5.67
C ASP A 98 -8.39 9.71 5.59
N ILE A 99 -8.25 8.99 6.73
CA ILE A 99 -7.56 7.71 6.78
C ILE A 99 -8.29 6.68 5.91
N GLU A 100 -9.62 6.57 6.05
CA GLU A 100 -10.44 5.65 5.24
C GLU A 100 -10.36 5.97 3.75
N SER A 101 -10.37 7.26 3.40
CA SER A 101 -10.24 7.72 2.02
C SER A 101 -8.91 7.25 1.41
N VAL A 102 -7.79 7.46 2.12
CA VAL A 102 -6.46 7.00 1.66
C VAL A 102 -6.38 5.47 1.62
N ALA A 103 -6.99 4.77 2.58
CA ALA A 103 -7.03 3.31 2.61
C ALA A 103 -7.78 2.69 1.42
N ARG A 104 -8.81 3.36 0.91
CA ARG A 104 -9.55 2.92 -0.29
C ARG A 104 -8.93 3.40 -1.60
N ALA A 105 -8.41 4.64 -1.64
CA ALA A 105 -7.99 5.26 -2.89
C ALA A 105 -6.52 5.04 -3.25
N VAL A 106 -5.62 4.98 -2.25
CA VAL A 106 -4.16 5.00 -2.49
C VAL A 106 -3.52 3.66 -2.16
N LEU A 107 -3.80 3.10 -0.99
CA LEU A 107 -3.12 1.88 -0.52
C LEU A 107 -3.31 0.64 -1.41
N PRO A 108 -4.47 0.39 -2.05
CA PRO A 108 -4.65 -0.79 -2.91
C PRO A 108 -3.64 -0.88 -4.05
N LYS A 109 -3.18 0.28 -4.57
CA LYS A 109 -2.10 0.34 -5.56
C LYS A 109 -0.81 -0.25 -5.04
N PHE A 110 -0.38 0.14 -3.85
CA PHE A 110 0.88 -0.33 -3.31
C PHE A 110 0.79 -1.78 -2.81
N TYR A 111 -0.33 -2.17 -2.19
CA TYR A 111 -0.50 -3.55 -1.75
C TYR A 111 -0.55 -4.55 -2.89
N SER A 112 -1.25 -4.24 -3.98
CA SER A 112 -1.32 -5.14 -5.14
C SER A 112 0.04 -5.41 -5.79
N THR A 113 0.91 -4.40 -5.87
CA THR A 113 2.29 -4.56 -6.38
C THR A 113 3.20 -5.38 -5.45
N ASP A 114 2.75 -5.65 -4.23
CA ASP A 114 3.51 -6.38 -3.22
C ASP A 114 2.87 -7.73 -2.87
N LEU A 115 1.84 -8.18 -3.60
CA LEU A 115 1.12 -9.42 -3.29
C LEU A 115 1.97 -10.65 -3.63
N HIS A 116 2.13 -11.55 -2.66
CA HIS A 116 2.94 -12.77 -2.78
C HIS A 116 2.19 -13.85 -3.58
N SER A 117 2.76 -14.30 -4.70
CA SER A 117 2.04 -15.19 -5.63
C SER A 117 1.73 -16.59 -5.09
N GLU A 118 2.65 -17.23 -4.35
CA GLU A 118 2.37 -18.54 -3.74
C GLU A 118 1.34 -18.48 -2.62
N THR A 119 1.41 -17.49 -1.73
CA THR A 119 0.39 -17.29 -0.71
C THR A 119 -0.96 -16.99 -1.35
N TRP A 120 -0.99 -16.15 -2.40
CA TRP A 120 -2.21 -15.87 -3.15
C TRP A 120 -2.81 -17.12 -3.80
N ARG A 121 -1.99 -18.02 -4.36
CA ARG A 121 -2.44 -19.30 -4.95
C ARG A 121 -3.25 -20.13 -3.96
N VAL A 122 -2.83 -20.20 -2.71
CA VAL A 122 -3.53 -20.96 -1.64
C VAL A 122 -4.69 -20.16 -1.07
N PHE A 123 -4.48 -18.88 -0.80
CA PHE A 123 -5.48 -18.02 -0.17
C PHE A 123 -6.71 -17.85 -1.05
N SER A 124 -6.53 -17.64 -2.35
CA SER A 124 -7.61 -17.48 -3.31
C SER A 124 -8.38 -18.77 -3.61
N SER A 125 -7.79 -19.95 -3.39
CA SER A 125 -8.46 -21.23 -3.64
C SER A 125 -9.38 -21.68 -2.49
N CYS A 126 -9.29 -21.02 -1.34
CA CYS A 126 -10.13 -21.29 -0.18
C CYS A 126 -11.46 -20.54 -0.27
N GLY A 127 -12.54 -21.18 0.20
CA GLY A 127 -13.89 -20.60 0.17
C GLY A 127 -14.13 -19.54 1.23
N LYS A 128 -13.56 -19.70 2.42
CA LYS A 128 -13.63 -18.70 3.50
C LYS A 128 -12.23 -18.19 3.82
N ARG A 129 -12.06 -16.88 3.80
CA ARG A 129 -10.76 -16.19 3.85
C ARG A 129 -10.71 -15.21 5.00
N CYS A 130 -9.81 -15.47 5.93
CA CYS A 130 -9.57 -14.62 7.09
C CYS A 130 -8.14 -14.08 7.08
N VAL A 131 -7.98 -12.81 7.40
CA VAL A 131 -6.66 -12.17 7.52
C VAL A 131 -6.46 -11.72 8.96
N LEU A 132 -5.36 -12.14 9.58
CA LEU A 132 -4.89 -11.60 10.86
C LEU A 132 -3.72 -10.67 10.58
N THR A 133 -3.69 -9.49 11.19
CA THR A 133 -2.58 -8.57 10.96
C THR A 133 -2.29 -7.69 12.18
N ALA A 134 -1.03 -7.37 12.36
CA ALA A 134 -0.60 -6.37 13.33
C ALA A 134 -0.94 -4.93 12.88
N ASN A 135 -1.22 -4.73 11.60
CA ASN A 135 -1.57 -3.42 11.04
C ASN A 135 -2.92 -2.92 11.57
N PRO A 136 -3.11 -1.59 11.70
CA PRO A 136 -4.42 -1.00 11.98
C PRO A 136 -5.49 -1.48 10.99
N ARG A 137 -6.61 -2.00 11.49
CA ARG A 137 -7.67 -2.57 10.64
C ARG A 137 -8.18 -1.56 9.61
N ILE A 138 -8.42 -0.33 10.05
CA ILE A 138 -8.86 0.80 9.21
C ILE A 138 -7.94 1.07 8.00
N MET A 139 -6.66 0.71 8.08
CA MET A 139 -5.69 0.91 7.01
C MET A 139 -5.76 -0.17 5.93
N VAL A 140 -6.10 -1.40 6.30
CA VAL A 140 -5.95 -2.57 5.41
C VAL A 140 -7.29 -3.18 4.97
N GLU A 141 -8.36 -2.97 5.73
CA GLU A 141 -9.63 -3.69 5.58
C GLU A 141 -10.26 -3.48 4.20
N ALA A 142 -10.21 -2.25 3.67
CA ALA A 142 -10.72 -1.94 2.34
C ALA A 142 -10.02 -2.77 1.25
N PHE A 143 -8.69 -2.83 1.27
CA PHE A 143 -7.93 -3.62 0.30
C PHE A 143 -8.26 -5.12 0.41
N LEU A 144 -8.24 -5.66 1.63
CA LEU A 144 -8.42 -7.08 1.88
C LEU A 144 -9.84 -7.55 1.51
N LYS A 145 -10.87 -6.78 1.86
CA LYS A 145 -12.27 -7.14 1.55
C LYS A 145 -12.61 -6.89 0.09
N GLU A 146 -12.34 -5.70 -0.43
CA GLU A 146 -12.83 -5.30 -1.76
C GLU A 146 -11.99 -5.85 -2.92
N PHE A 147 -10.70 -6.12 -2.70
CA PHE A 147 -9.80 -6.56 -3.77
C PHE A 147 -9.36 -8.01 -3.61
N LEU A 148 -9.12 -8.50 -2.39
CA LEU A 148 -8.73 -9.89 -2.16
C LEU A 148 -9.91 -10.81 -1.80
N GLY A 149 -11.10 -10.25 -1.59
CA GLY A 149 -12.29 -11.02 -1.20
C GLY A 149 -12.13 -11.71 0.14
N ALA A 150 -11.49 -11.06 1.11
CA ALA A 150 -11.45 -11.56 2.49
C ALA A 150 -12.82 -11.40 3.15
N ASP A 151 -13.31 -12.45 3.79
CA ASP A 151 -14.58 -12.43 4.53
C ASP A 151 -14.41 -11.74 5.90
N MET A 152 -13.23 -11.93 6.50
CA MET A 152 -12.93 -11.43 7.84
C MET A 152 -11.52 -10.87 7.93
N VAL A 153 -11.39 -9.72 8.60
CA VAL A 153 -10.11 -9.06 8.85
C VAL A 153 -10.01 -8.77 10.35
N LEU A 154 -9.04 -9.39 11.00
CA LEU A 154 -8.72 -9.22 12.41
C LEU A 154 -7.42 -8.42 12.52
N GLY A 155 -7.55 -7.11 12.68
CA GLY A 155 -6.44 -6.17 12.75
C GLY A 155 -6.27 -5.55 14.13
N THR A 156 -5.28 -4.67 14.25
CA THR A 156 -5.13 -3.79 15.42
C THR A 156 -6.21 -2.70 15.37
N GLU A 157 -6.91 -2.45 16.47
CA GLU A 157 -7.93 -1.40 16.56
C GLU A 157 -7.36 -0.10 17.14
N ILE A 158 -7.51 1.01 16.42
CA ILE A 158 -7.04 2.33 16.90
C ILE A 158 -8.14 3.04 17.68
N SER A 159 -7.73 3.75 18.73
CA SER A 159 -8.63 4.58 19.52
C SER A 159 -9.00 5.85 18.77
N THR A 160 -10.29 6.21 18.81
CA THR A 160 -10.82 7.40 18.16
C THR A 160 -11.60 8.25 19.16
N TYR A 161 -11.55 9.57 18.97
CA TYR A 161 -12.31 10.54 19.76
C TYR A 161 -12.81 11.65 18.83
N ARG A 162 -14.13 11.89 18.84
CA ARG A 162 -14.79 12.90 17.98
C ARG A 162 -14.38 12.83 16.49
N GLY A 163 -14.35 11.62 15.93
CA GLY A 163 -14.00 11.39 14.53
C GLY A 163 -12.51 11.59 14.19
N ARG A 164 -11.64 11.69 15.20
CA ARG A 164 -10.17 11.74 15.03
C ARG A 164 -9.49 10.56 15.69
N ALA A 165 -8.45 10.05 15.06
CA ALA A 165 -7.58 9.04 15.65
C ALA A 165 -6.72 9.66 16.76
N THR A 166 -6.68 9.03 17.93
CA THR A 166 -5.91 9.55 19.07
C THR A 166 -4.42 9.20 18.98
N GLY A 167 -4.06 8.25 18.10
CA GLY A 167 -2.73 7.66 18.01
C GLY A 167 -2.49 6.49 18.96
N TRP A 168 -3.47 6.18 19.84
CA TRP A 168 -3.43 5.05 20.75
C TRP A 168 -4.17 3.84 20.19
N VAL A 169 -3.91 2.68 20.77
CA VAL A 169 -4.48 1.39 20.37
C VAL A 169 -5.44 0.93 21.47
N LEU A 170 -6.60 0.40 21.07
CA LEU A 170 -7.58 -0.16 22.00
C LEU A 170 -7.11 -1.51 22.57
N SER A 171 -7.67 -1.91 23.71
CA SER A 171 -7.43 -3.24 24.29
C SER A 171 -7.87 -4.33 23.30
N PRO A 172 -7.09 -5.42 23.09
CA PRO A 172 -5.93 -5.88 23.87
C PRO A 172 -4.56 -5.30 23.43
N GLY A 173 -4.54 -4.34 22.52
CA GLY A 173 -3.32 -3.74 21.97
C GLY A 173 -3.02 -4.20 20.56
N ILE A 174 -1.74 -4.24 20.19
CA ILE A 174 -1.31 -4.68 18.86
C ILE A 174 -1.57 -6.18 18.69
N THR A 175 -2.16 -6.56 17.55
CA THR A 175 -2.51 -7.95 17.22
C THR A 175 -1.28 -8.74 16.74
N VAL A 176 -0.37 -9.06 17.67
CA VAL A 176 0.88 -9.82 17.45
C VAL A 176 0.98 -10.97 18.42
N GLY A 177 1.59 -12.09 18.02
CA GLY A 177 1.91 -13.18 18.93
C GLY A 177 0.65 -13.79 19.54
N LYS A 178 0.59 -13.82 20.88
CA LYS A 178 -0.56 -14.33 21.61
C LYS A 178 -1.85 -13.57 21.27
N ASN A 179 -1.79 -12.26 21.04
CA ASN A 179 -2.98 -11.48 20.67
C ASN A 179 -3.57 -11.93 19.31
N LYS A 180 -2.74 -12.43 18.37
CA LYS A 180 -3.25 -13.06 17.13
C LYS A 180 -4.03 -14.33 17.44
N ALA A 181 -3.47 -15.21 18.27
CA ALA A 181 -4.11 -16.45 18.69
C ALA A 181 -5.43 -16.19 19.46
N ASP A 182 -5.43 -15.23 20.37
CA ASP A 182 -6.62 -14.85 21.15
C ASP A 182 -7.71 -14.23 20.25
N ALA A 183 -7.33 -13.40 19.27
CA ALA A 183 -8.25 -12.87 18.27
C ALA A 183 -8.86 -13.99 17.41
N LEU A 184 -8.06 -14.99 17.03
CA LEU A 184 -8.53 -16.14 16.26
C LEU A 184 -9.54 -16.98 17.07
N ASN A 185 -9.20 -17.32 18.31
CA ASN A 185 -10.10 -18.05 19.22
C ASN A 185 -11.39 -17.28 19.49
N LYS A 186 -11.34 -15.96 19.58
CA LYS A 186 -12.55 -15.14 19.73
C LYS A 186 -13.46 -15.21 18.50
N ALA A 187 -12.88 -15.33 17.31
CA ALA A 187 -13.64 -15.33 16.06
C ALA A 187 -14.17 -16.72 15.66
N PHE A 188 -13.40 -17.79 15.93
CA PHE A 188 -13.74 -19.16 15.54
C PHE A 188 -14.15 -20.05 16.72
N GLY A 189 -14.06 -19.56 17.96
CA GLY A 189 -14.21 -20.37 19.15
C GLY A 189 -12.93 -21.16 19.48
N THR A 190 -12.96 -21.88 20.60
CA THR A 190 -11.84 -22.72 21.07
C THR A 190 -12.04 -24.21 20.78
N ASP A 191 -13.14 -24.58 20.13
CA ASP A 191 -13.43 -25.96 19.77
C ASP A 191 -12.56 -26.38 18.56
N PRO A 192 -11.84 -27.51 18.63
CA PRO A 192 -11.12 -28.06 17.47
C PRO A 192 -11.99 -28.26 16.22
N SER A 193 -13.30 -28.47 16.38
CA SER A 193 -14.23 -28.67 15.25
C SER A 193 -14.44 -27.39 14.41
N SER A 194 -14.34 -26.22 15.04
CA SER A 194 -14.50 -24.91 14.40
C SER A 194 -13.17 -24.27 14.00
N ALA A 195 -12.05 -24.94 14.26
CA ALA A 195 -10.72 -24.49 13.91
C ALA A 195 -10.58 -24.27 12.39
N PRO A 196 -9.92 -23.18 11.96
CA PRO A 196 -9.59 -22.97 10.56
C PRO A 196 -8.75 -24.12 10.00
N ASP A 197 -8.96 -24.44 8.72
CA ASP A 197 -8.29 -25.58 8.09
C ASP A 197 -6.83 -25.27 7.78
N ILE A 198 -6.52 -24.03 7.34
CA ILE A 198 -5.17 -23.65 6.89
C ILE A 198 -4.71 -22.36 7.59
N GLY A 199 -3.53 -22.40 8.23
CA GLY A 199 -2.84 -21.24 8.80
C GLY A 199 -1.57 -20.88 8.01
N LEU A 200 -1.43 -19.61 7.59
CA LEU A 200 -0.28 -19.09 6.86
C LEU A 200 0.40 -17.98 7.65
N GLY A 201 1.72 -18.08 7.85
CA GLY A 201 2.52 -17.06 8.54
C GLY A 201 3.98 -17.06 8.07
N ASP A 202 4.75 -16.03 8.41
CA ASP A 202 6.15 -15.88 7.98
C ASP A 202 7.16 -15.90 9.14
N ARG A 203 6.69 -15.69 10.37
CA ARG A 203 7.53 -15.50 11.56
C ARG A 203 7.12 -16.37 12.74
N LYS A 204 8.04 -16.47 13.71
CA LYS A 204 7.79 -17.16 15.00
C LYS A 204 6.62 -16.54 15.78
N THR A 205 6.35 -15.25 15.56
CA THR A 205 5.22 -14.54 16.19
C THR A 205 3.86 -14.97 15.63
N ASP A 206 3.84 -15.69 14.51
CA ASP A 206 2.62 -16.27 13.94
C ASP A 206 2.34 -17.70 14.43
N PHE A 207 3.37 -18.40 14.91
CA PHE A 207 3.27 -19.78 15.36
C PHE A 207 2.14 -20.01 16.37
N PRO A 208 1.84 -19.10 17.33
CA PRO A 208 0.73 -19.29 18.24
C PRO A 208 -0.63 -19.49 17.55
N PHE A 209 -0.96 -18.72 16.51
CA PHE A 209 -2.24 -18.89 15.81
C PHE A 209 -2.17 -20.02 14.77
N MET A 210 -1.00 -20.25 14.16
CA MET A 210 -0.80 -21.37 13.24
C MET A 210 -1.06 -22.71 13.93
N LYS A 211 -0.63 -22.87 15.18
CA LYS A 211 -0.92 -24.08 15.99
C LYS A 211 -2.41 -24.33 16.23
N LEU A 212 -3.26 -23.31 16.10
CA LEU A 212 -4.71 -23.44 16.27
C LEU A 212 -5.41 -23.89 14.98
N CYS A 213 -4.72 -23.88 13.85
CA CYS A 213 -5.25 -24.33 12.56
C CYS A 213 -4.97 -25.83 12.38
N LYS A 214 -5.81 -26.53 11.60
CA LYS A 214 -5.64 -27.98 11.35
C LYS A 214 -4.35 -28.28 10.58
N GLU A 215 -4.05 -27.46 9.59
CA GLU A 215 -2.83 -27.48 8.80
C GLU A 215 -2.18 -26.09 8.86
N SER A 216 -0.86 -26.00 8.77
CA SER A 216 -0.17 -24.71 8.77
C SER A 216 1.13 -24.72 7.99
N TYR A 217 1.41 -23.61 7.32
CA TYR A 217 2.53 -23.48 6.40
C TYR A 217 3.26 -22.15 6.61
N VAL A 218 4.59 -22.20 6.54
CA VAL A 218 5.46 -21.02 6.65
C VAL A 218 5.77 -20.47 5.26
N VAL A 219 5.62 -19.15 5.12
CA VAL A 219 6.05 -18.40 3.95
C VAL A 219 7.52 -17.96 4.16
N PRO A 220 8.46 -18.45 3.35
CA PRO A 220 9.87 -18.11 3.51
C PRO A 220 10.13 -16.66 3.07
N ALA A 221 11.19 -16.07 3.61
CA ALA A 221 11.62 -14.69 3.31
C ALA A 221 12.16 -14.48 1.87
N LYS A 222 11.92 -15.42 0.95
CA LYS A 222 12.60 -15.46 -0.35
C LYS A 222 12.08 -14.30 -1.23
N PRO A 223 12.92 -13.31 -1.57
CA PRO A 223 12.50 -12.15 -2.35
C PRO A 223 12.25 -12.45 -3.84
N GLU A 224 12.65 -13.64 -4.31
CA GLU A 224 12.65 -14.03 -5.73
C GLU A 224 11.26 -14.32 -6.30
N VAL A 225 10.22 -14.29 -5.47
CA VAL A 225 8.86 -14.53 -5.93
C VAL A 225 8.31 -13.25 -6.56
N GLU A 226 8.03 -13.33 -7.86
CA GLU A 226 7.36 -12.25 -8.60
C GLU A 226 5.98 -11.95 -7.99
N PRO A 227 5.58 -10.67 -7.95
CA PRO A 227 4.29 -10.31 -7.42
C PRO A 227 3.18 -10.88 -8.31
N VAL A 228 1.99 -11.03 -7.73
CA VAL A 228 0.81 -11.39 -8.51
C VAL A 228 0.57 -10.33 -9.58
N SER A 229 0.45 -10.79 -10.83
CA SER A 229 0.10 -9.91 -11.93
C SER A 229 -1.34 -9.39 -11.78
N HIS A 230 -1.55 -8.12 -12.11
CA HIS A 230 -2.80 -7.40 -11.83
C HIS A 230 -4.05 -8.02 -12.47
N ASP A 231 -3.90 -8.76 -13.57
CA ASP A 231 -4.95 -9.51 -14.26
C ASP A 231 -5.50 -10.69 -13.45
N LYS A 232 -4.74 -11.19 -12.47
CA LYS A 232 -5.14 -12.31 -11.60
C LYS A 232 -5.88 -11.86 -10.33
N LEU A 233 -6.08 -10.55 -10.16
CA LEU A 233 -6.83 -10.02 -9.03
C LEU A 233 -8.34 -10.09 -9.33
N PRO A 234 -9.19 -10.43 -8.36
CA PRO A 234 -10.64 -10.51 -8.54
C PRO A 234 -11.27 -9.21 -9.05
N LYS A 235 -10.70 -8.07 -8.67
CA LYS A 235 -11.15 -6.74 -9.07
C LYS A 235 -10.00 -5.97 -9.72
N PRO A 236 -10.14 -5.48 -10.96
CA PRO A 236 -9.12 -4.65 -11.59
C PRO A 236 -9.00 -3.33 -10.83
N ILE A 237 -7.76 -2.93 -10.56
CA ILE A 237 -7.50 -1.70 -9.84
C ILE A 237 -7.33 -0.58 -10.87
N VAL A 238 -8.36 0.25 -10.99
CA VAL A 238 -8.29 1.46 -11.82
C VAL A 238 -7.59 2.53 -11.01
N PHE A 239 -6.34 2.82 -11.38
CA PHE A 239 -5.51 3.77 -10.65
C PHE A 239 -5.81 5.21 -11.04
N HIS A 240 -6.10 6.03 -10.03
CA HIS A 240 -5.78 7.45 -10.10
C HIS A 240 -4.32 7.63 -9.68
N ASP A 241 -3.58 8.54 -10.34
CA ASP A 241 -2.19 8.79 -9.97
C ASP A 241 -2.14 9.39 -8.55
N GLY A 242 -1.75 8.56 -7.58
CA GLY A 242 -1.39 9.00 -6.23
C GLY A 242 -0.16 9.90 -6.26
N ARG A 243 0.03 10.72 -5.22
CA ARG A 243 1.11 11.73 -5.20
C ARG A 243 2.51 11.10 -5.23
N LEU A 244 2.63 9.87 -4.76
CA LEU A 244 3.85 9.07 -4.83
C LEU A 244 3.75 8.01 -5.94
N VAL A 245 4.82 7.93 -6.74
CA VAL A 245 4.97 6.90 -7.78
C VAL A 245 5.54 5.61 -7.19
N GLN A 246 6.43 5.71 -6.22
CA GLN A 246 7.17 4.58 -5.64
C GLN A 246 6.77 4.33 -4.18
N LYS A 247 6.86 3.07 -3.75
CA LYS A 247 6.64 2.65 -2.36
C LYS A 247 7.70 3.32 -1.46
N PRO A 248 7.32 4.13 -0.46
CA PRO A 248 8.27 4.90 0.34
C PRO A 248 8.95 4.02 1.39
N THR A 249 9.98 3.27 0.98
CA THR A 249 10.93 2.66 1.91
C THR A 249 11.59 3.76 2.76
N PRO A 250 12.17 3.46 3.94
CA PRO A 250 12.80 4.49 4.77
C PRO A 250 13.81 5.36 4.01
N LEU A 251 14.63 4.73 3.15
CA LEU A 251 15.58 5.43 2.29
C LEU A 251 14.86 6.29 1.23
N MET A 252 13.85 5.75 0.54
CA MET A 252 13.11 6.51 -0.46
C MET A 252 12.31 7.66 0.15
N ALA A 253 11.78 7.48 1.37
CA ALA A 253 11.11 8.53 2.13
C ALA A 253 12.09 9.66 2.48
N LEU A 254 13.30 9.32 2.94
CA LEU A 254 14.36 10.30 3.19
C LEU A 254 14.72 11.08 1.93
N LEU A 255 14.99 10.37 0.82
CA LEU A 255 15.31 10.99 -0.47
C LEU A 255 14.17 11.89 -0.96
N THR A 256 12.91 11.46 -0.79
CA THR A 256 11.74 12.26 -1.14
C THR A 256 11.67 13.55 -0.32
N ILE A 257 11.87 13.48 1.00
CA ILE A 257 11.89 14.65 1.88
C ILE A 257 13.00 15.62 1.49
N LEU A 258 14.23 15.11 1.30
CA LEU A 258 15.38 15.93 0.93
C LEU A 258 15.22 16.57 -0.46
N TRP A 259 14.54 15.88 -1.38
CA TRP A 259 14.31 16.37 -2.73
C TRP A 259 13.21 17.43 -2.80
N ILE A 260 12.24 17.46 -1.88
CA ILE A 260 11.08 18.37 -1.97
C ILE A 260 11.46 19.86 -2.06
N PRO A 261 12.38 20.41 -1.26
CA PRO A 261 12.78 21.81 -1.39
C PRO A 261 13.38 22.14 -2.77
N VAL A 262 14.25 21.26 -3.27
CA VAL A 262 14.85 21.40 -4.61
C VAL A 262 13.79 21.25 -5.69
N GLY A 263 12.92 20.24 -5.55
CA GLY A 263 11.80 19.95 -6.44
C GLY A 263 10.79 21.08 -6.50
N PHE A 264 10.52 21.77 -5.39
CA PHE A 264 9.66 22.94 -5.34
C PHE A 264 10.25 24.12 -6.11
N MET A 265 11.55 24.42 -5.90
CA MET A 265 12.24 25.45 -6.67
C MET A 265 12.26 25.13 -8.17
N LEU A 266 12.55 23.88 -8.53
CA LEU A 266 12.49 23.41 -9.93
C LEU A 266 11.07 23.49 -10.49
N ALA A 267 10.04 23.20 -9.71
CA ALA A 267 8.65 23.33 -10.12
C ALA A 267 8.28 24.80 -10.42
N CYS A 268 8.68 25.74 -9.54
CA CYS A 268 8.50 27.17 -9.79
C CYS A 268 9.20 27.64 -11.06
N LEU A 269 10.44 27.21 -11.29
CA LEU A 269 11.19 27.51 -12.52
C LEU A 269 10.49 26.95 -13.77
N ARG A 270 9.97 25.72 -13.70
CA ARG A 270 9.23 25.10 -14.81
C ARG A 270 7.91 25.84 -15.08
N ILE A 271 7.16 26.21 -14.03
CA ILE A 271 5.92 26.98 -14.19
C ILE A 271 6.23 28.35 -14.81
N ALA A 272 7.26 29.05 -14.33
CA ALA A 272 7.69 30.33 -14.88
C ALA A 272 8.12 30.20 -16.34
N ALA A 273 8.89 29.16 -16.70
CA ALA A 273 9.30 28.90 -18.08
C ALA A 273 8.08 28.68 -19.00
N GLY A 274 7.09 27.88 -18.56
CA GLY A 274 5.87 27.64 -19.33
C GLY A 274 4.95 28.86 -19.44
N ALA A 275 4.97 29.76 -18.46
CA ALA A 275 4.10 30.94 -18.42
C ALA A 275 4.70 32.18 -19.13
N LEU A 276 6.03 32.35 -19.08
CA LEU A 276 6.70 33.59 -19.52
C LEU A 276 7.39 33.47 -20.87
N LEU A 277 7.76 32.26 -21.31
CA LEU A 277 8.51 32.07 -22.55
C LEU A 277 7.58 31.79 -23.75
N PRO A 278 7.95 32.23 -24.97
CA PRO A 278 7.20 31.90 -26.17
C PRO A 278 7.31 30.40 -26.49
N MET A 279 6.23 29.82 -27.04
CA MET A 279 6.08 28.37 -27.29
C MET A 279 7.30 27.67 -27.93
N PRO A 280 8.01 28.23 -28.94
CA PRO A 280 9.17 27.57 -29.52
C PRO A 280 10.35 27.43 -28.54
N VAL A 281 10.46 28.34 -27.57
CA VAL A 281 11.54 28.37 -26.57
C VAL A 281 11.19 27.51 -25.35
N VAL A 282 9.90 27.39 -25.01
CA VAL A 282 9.42 26.56 -23.88
C VAL A 282 9.91 25.12 -23.99
N TYR A 283 9.92 24.53 -25.18
CA TYR A 283 10.42 23.18 -25.40
C TYR A 283 11.89 23.02 -24.95
N TYR A 284 12.76 23.94 -25.36
CA TYR A 284 14.18 23.92 -24.99
C TYR A 284 14.39 24.26 -23.51
N ALA A 285 13.60 25.18 -22.95
CA ALA A 285 13.64 25.52 -21.54
C ALA A 285 13.25 24.33 -20.65
N PHE A 286 12.18 23.61 -21.00
CA PHE A 286 11.81 22.36 -20.36
C PHE A 286 12.90 21.30 -20.48
N TRP A 287 13.50 21.15 -21.67
CA TRP A 287 14.61 20.23 -21.86
C TRP A 287 15.81 20.55 -20.96
N ALA A 288 16.17 21.83 -20.81
CA ALA A 288 17.24 22.29 -19.91
C ALA A 288 16.88 22.09 -18.43
N LEU A 289 15.61 22.27 -18.05
CA LEU A 289 15.08 22.04 -16.70
C LEU A 289 14.81 20.55 -16.39
N GLY A 290 15.32 19.63 -17.21
CA GLY A 290 15.24 18.18 -16.99
C GLY A 290 13.89 17.55 -17.34
N VAL A 291 13.05 18.24 -18.11
CA VAL A 291 11.77 17.73 -18.61
C VAL A 291 11.97 17.23 -20.04
N ARG A 292 11.88 15.92 -20.25
CA ARG A 292 12.03 15.29 -21.56
C ARG A 292 10.66 15.01 -22.17
N VAL A 293 10.32 15.71 -23.25
CA VAL A 293 9.11 15.47 -24.02
C VAL A 293 9.46 14.58 -25.21
N TYR A 294 8.92 13.36 -25.22
CA TYR A 294 9.10 12.42 -26.33
C TYR A 294 7.85 12.42 -27.21
N ILE A 295 8.01 12.83 -28.47
CA ILE A 295 6.93 12.88 -29.45
C ILE A 295 7.00 11.61 -30.30
N LYS A 296 5.93 10.81 -30.30
CA LYS A 296 5.78 9.65 -31.18
C LYS A 296 4.78 9.99 -32.28
N GLY A 297 5.21 9.89 -33.54
CA GLY A 297 4.42 10.25 -34.71
C GLY A 297 4.65 11.69 -35.18
N THR A 298 3.89 12.11 -36.20
CA THR A 298 3.97 13.45 -36.80
C THR A 298 2.89 14.36 -36.20
N PRO A 299 3.26 15.45 -35.50
CA PRO A 299 2.28 16.40 -34.98
C PRO A 299 1.40 16.98 -36.10
N PRO A 300 0.07 17.07 -35.91
CA PRO A 300 -0.82 17.59 -36.94
C PRO A 300 -0.52 19.07 -37.22
N PRO A 301 -0.61 19.50 -38.50
CA PRO A 301 -0.29 20.86 -38.89
C PRO A 301 -1.25 21.89 -38.26
N PRO A 302 -0.84 23.17 -38.16
CA PRO A 302 -1.70 24.27 -37.75
C PRO A 302 -2.97 24.35 -38.60
N ALA A 303 -4.12 24.61 -37.97
CA ALA A 303 -5.36 24.89 -38.70
C ALA A 303 -5.20 26.21 -39.48
N LYS A 304 -5.33 26.17 -40.81
CA LYS A 304 -5.21 27.36 -41.66
C LYS A 304 -6.59 28.03 -41.78
N LYS A 305 -6.80 29.07 -40.97
CA LYS A 305 -8.02 29.91 -41.02
C LYS A 305 -8.27 30.51 -42.42
N SER A 306 -7.22 30.72 -43.21
CA SER A 306 -7.31 31.24 -44.59
C SER A 306 -7.96 30.29 -45.61
N ILE A 307 -8.10 28.99 -45.29
CA ILE A 307 -8.69 27.97 -46.19
C ILE A 307 -10.03 27.44 -45.60
N GLY A 308 -10.59 28.11 -44.59
CA GLY A 308 -11.85 27.67 -43.95
C GLY A 308 -11.73 26.41 -43.09
N GLN A 309 -10.52 25.87 -42.87
CA GLN A 309 -10.30 24.73 -41.98
C GLN A 309 -10.22 25.19 -40.52
N THR A 310 -11.33 25.08 -39.78
CA THR A 310 -11.37 25.25 -38.33
C THR A 310 -11.23 23.89 -37.64
N GLY A 311 -10.01 23.50 -37.29
CA GLY A 311 -9.77 22.30 -36.49
C GLY A 311 -9.76 22.63 -35.00
N VAL A 312 -10.60 21.94 -34.21
CA VAL A 312 -10.56 21.98 -32.74
C VAL A 312 -10.00 20.64 -32.26
N LEU A 313 -8.93 20.68 -31.46
CA LEU A 313 -8.36 19.48 -30.85
C LEU A 313 -9.05 19.25 -29.51
N PHE A 314 -9.90 18.23 -29.43
CA PHE A 314 -10.49 17.80 -28.17
C PHE A 314 -9.55 16.82 -27.46
N ILE A 315 -9.29 17.08 -26.18
CA ILE A 315 -8.40 16.25 -25.35
C ILE A 315 -9.19 15.81 -24.14
N CYS A 316 -9.48 14.52 -24.06
CA CYS A 316 -9.98 13.89 -22.85
C CYS A 316 -8.78 13.27 -22.13
N SER A 317 -8.21 13.98 -21.16
CA SER A 317 -7.25 13.38 -20.24
C SER A 317 -7.78 13.34 -18.82
N HIS A 318 -7.52 12.23 -18.14
CA HIS A 318 -7.91 11.96 -16.76
C HIS A 318 -6.70 11.82 -15.82
N ARG A 319 -5.47 11.96 -16.34
CA ARG A 319 -4.23 11.69 -15.57
C ARG A 319 -3.63 12.92 -14.92
N THR A 320 -3.44 14.02 -15.66
CA THR A 320 -2.85 15.24 -15.07
C THR A 320 -3.34 16.54 -15.72
N LEU A 321 -3.40 17.59 -14.91
CA LEU A 321 -3.64 18.98 -15.37
C LEU A 321 -2.56 19.51 -16.30
N LEU A 322 -1.40 18.86 -16.32
CA LEU A 322 -0.27 19.28 -17.14
C LEU A 322 -0.37 18.77 -18.58
N ASP A 323 -1.30 17.86 -18.89
CA ASP A 323 -1.41 17.27 -20.22
C ASP A 323 -1.63 18.30 -21.34
N PRO A 324 -2.50 19.32 -21.17
CA PRO A 324 -2.61 20.40 -22.15
C PRO A 324 -1.30 21.17 -22.36
N ILE A 325 -0.50 21.37 -21.30
CA ILE A 325 0.76 22.10 -21.37
C ILE A 325 1.79 21.30 -22.18
N PHE A 326 1.90 19.99 -21.92
CA PHE A 326 2.80 19.13 -22.67
C PHE A 326 2.38 18.97 -24.12
N LEU A 327 1.08 18.87 -24.40
CA LEU A 327 0.56 18.80 -25.76
C LEU A 327 0.78 20.10 -26.53
N SER A 328 0.52 21.24 -25.90
CA SER A 328 0.83 22.57 -26.45
C SER A 328 2.33 22.67 -26.82
N THR A 329 3.20 22.21 -25.91
CA THR A 329 4.66 22.16 -26.12
C THR A 329 5.04 21.24 -27.28
N ALA A 330 4.44 20.04 -27.38
CA ALA A 330 4.70 19.10 -28.47
C ALA A 330 4.21 19.60 -29.84
N LEU A 331 3.11 20.36 -29.86
CA LEU A 331 2.54 20.95 -31.07
C LEU A 331 3.21 22.29 -31.46
N GLY A 332 3.98 22.90 -30.55
CA GLY A 332 4.59 24.22 -30.75
C GLY A 332 3.58 25.37 -30.83
N ARG A 333 2.34 25.17 -30.37
CA ARG A 333 1.25 26.17 -30.46
C ARG A 333 0.27 26.04 -29.29
N PRO A 334 -0.36 27.14 -28.85
CA PRO A 334 -1.39 27.08 -27.83
C PRO A 334 -2.60 26.28 -28.32
N ILE A 335 -3.19 25.50 -27.40
CA ILE A 335 -4.38 24.69 -27.67
C ILE A 335 -5.48 25.02 -26.65
N PRO A 336 -6.74 25.17 -27.09
CA PRO A 336 -7.86 25.17 -26.16
C PRO A 336 -8.00 23.76 -25.59
N ALA A 337 -8.03 23.64 -24.26
CA ALA A 337 -8.22 22.38 -23.57
C ALA A 337 -9.34 22.50 -22.55
N VAL A 338 -10.19 21.47 -22.48
CA VAL A 338 -11.21 21.34 -21.46
C VAL A 338 -10.77 20.20 -20.54
N THR A 339 -10.39 20.53 -19.32
CA THR A 339 -10.09 19.52 -18.29
C THR A 339 -11.36 19.22 -17.51
N SER A 340 -12.03 18.12 -17.84
CA SER A 340 -13.15 17.59 -17.04
C SER A 340 -12.62 16.62 -16.00
N TYR A 341 -12.68 17.00 -14.73
CA TYR A 341 -12.55 16.04 -13.64
C TYR A 341 -13.88 15.32 -13.46
N LEU A 342 -13.90 14.01 -13.68
CA LEU A 342 -14.99 13.16 -13.22
C LEU A 342 -14.91 13.08 -11.69
N ASN A 343 -15.48 14.07 -11.02
CA ASN A 343 -15.86 13.94 -9.62
C ASN A 343 -17.11 13.04 -9.61
N LYS A 344 -16.91 11.73 -9.52
CA LYS A 344 -18.00 10.80 -9.16
C LYS A 344 -17.98 10.63 -7.65
N GLU A 345 -18.60 11.58 -6.96
CA GLU A 345 -19.32 11.26 -5.73
C GLU A 345 -20.64 10.60 -6.15
N THR A 346 -20.69 9.27 -6.00
CA THR A 346 -21.93 8.50 -5.75
C THR A 346 -21.56 7.28 -4.96
#